data_AF-A0A5N8WWM8-F1
#
_entry.id   AF-A0A5N8WWM8-F1
#
_cell.length_a   1.000
_cell.length_b   1.000
_cell.length_c   1.000
_cell.angle_alpha   90.00
_cell.angle_beta   90.00
_cell.angle_gamma   90.00
#
_symmetry.space_group_name_H-M   'P 1'
#
loop_
_entity.id
_entity.type
_entity.pdbx_description
1 polymer ?
#
loop_
_entity_poly.entity_id
_entity_poly.type
_entity_poly.pdbx_seq_one_letter_code
_entity_poly.pdbx_strand_id
1 'polypeptide(L)'
;MTHLVETSELEHVTLMVVPFDVGPFHTSGQGIDYFHGPVRQLDTVQIYTDHGGELIDSPPQLERYRLVLDRMSAAALGPAKSRHFVAHLIKDL
;
A
#
# COMPACT_ATOMS: atom_id res chain seq x y z
N MET A 1 2.90 -12.16 -12.15
CA MET A 1 3.80 -11.43 -11.22
C MET A 1 4.88 -10.63 -11.94
N THR A 2 5.36 -11.05 -13.13
CA THR A 2 6.31 -10.26 -13.95
C THR A 2 5.86 -8.82 -14.18
N HIS A 3 4.56 -8.63 -14.45
CA HIS A 3 3.98 -7.29 -14.63
C HIS A 3 4.15 -6.36 -13.41
N LEU A 4 4.18 -6.88 -12.17
CA LEU A 4 4.44 -6.03 -10.99
C LEU A 4 5.86 -5.50 -10.98
N VAL A 5 6.83 -6.33 -11.39
CA VAL A 5 8.24 -5.92 -11.48
C VAL A 5 8.41 -4.89 -12.59
N GLU A 6 7.89 -5.15 -13.78
CA GLU A 6 7.94 -4.23 -14.92
C GLU A 6 7.30 -2.87 -14.61
N THR A 7 6.08 -2.86 -14.06
CA THR A 7 5.36 -1.62 -13.73
C THR A 7 6.08 -0.82 -12.64
N SER A 8 6.80 -1.51 -11.73
CA SER A 8 7.58 -0.86 -10.67
C SER A 8 8.90 -0.22 -11.14
N GLU A 9 9.23 -0.32 -12.43
CA GLU A 9 10.32 0.44 -13.06
C GLU A 9 9.89 1.86 -13.47
N LEU A 10 8.58 2.12 -13.55
CA LEU A 10 8.06 3.47 -13.83
C LEU A 10 8.37 4.42 -12.67
N GLU A 11 8.81 5.64 -12.98
CA GLU A 11 9.22 6.64 -11.97
C GLU A 11 8.12 6.97 -10.94
N HIS A 12 6.84 6.85 -11.33
CA HIS A 12 5.68 7.15 -10.50
C HIS A 12 5.13 5.93 -9.74
N VAL A 13 5.78 4.77 -9.85
CA VAL A 13 5.35 3.53 -9.20
C VAL A 13 6.41 3.06 -8.21
N THR A 14 6.01 2.89 -6.95
CA THR A 14 6.85 2.29 -5.92
C THR A 14 6.22 0.98 -5.44
N LEU A 15 6.93 -0.12 -5.67
CA LEU A 15 6.55 -1.44 -5.16
C LEU A 15 7.23 -1.67 -3.81
N MET A 16 6.42 -1.94 -2.79
CA MET A 16 6.89 -2.32 -1.45
C MET A 16 6.26 -3.64 -1.03
N VAL A 17 7.02 -4.47 -0.32
CA VAL A 17 6.60 -5.80 0.14
C VAL A 17 6.77 -5.84 1.64
N VAL A 18 5.71 -6.24 2.36
CA VAL A 18 5.75 -6.51 3.79
C VAL A 18 5.89 -8.03 3.97
N PRO A 19 7.05 -8.54 4.40
CA PRO A 19 7.23 -9.96 4.65
C PRO A 19 6.48 -10.40 5.92
N PHE A 20 6.20 -11.69 6.06
CA PHE A 20 5.45 -12.22 7.22
C PHE A 20 6.25 -12.24 8.54
N ASP A 21 7.58 -12.06 8.50
CA ASP A 21 8.46 -12.12 9.67
C ASP A 21 8.59 -10.79 10.44
N VAL A 22 7.96 -9.71 9.98
CA VAL A 22 8.03 -8.37 10.58
C VAL A 22 7.16 -8.17 11.82
N GLY A 23 6.51 -9.23 12.31
CA GLY A 23 5.64 -9.20 13.49
C GLY A 23 4.19 -8.83 13.18
N PRO A 24 3.36 -8.54 14.20
CA PRO A 24 1.92 -8.39 14.04
C PRO A 24 1.57 -7.16 13.19
N PHE A 25 0.94 -7.44 12.06
CA PHE A 25 0.49 -6.43 11.11
C PHE A 25 -0.97 -6.08 11.35
N HIS A 26 -1.20 -4.94 11.99
CA HIS A 26 -2.54 -4.50 12.40
C HIS A 26 -3.24 -3.75 11.26
N THR A 27 -3.49 -4.43 10.15
CA THR A 27 -4.38 -3.98 9.09
C THR A 27 -5.63 -4.85 9.08
N SER A 28 -6.76 -4.33 8.59
CA SER A 28 -7.99 -5.11 8.39
C SER A 28 -7.87 -6.14 7.26
N GLY A 29 -6.73 -6.19 6.55
CA GLY A 29 -6.52 -7.03 5.37
C GLY A 29 -7.23 -6.52 4.12
N GLN A 30 -8.03 -5.46 4.25
CA GLN A 30 -8.68 -4.79 3.13
C GLN A 30 -7.71 -3.85 2.42
N GLY A 31 -7.88 -3.71 1.11
CA GLY A 31 -7.17 -2.71 0.32
C GLY A 31 -7.55 -1.30 0.76
N ILE A 32 -6.55 -0.42 0.82
CA ILE A 32 -6.70 1.01 1.13
C ILE A 32 -6.10 1.77 -0.05
N ASP A 33 -6.92 2.56 -0.74
CA ASP A 33 -6.47 3.47 -1.78
C ASP A 33 -6.54 4.90 -1.24
N TYR A 34 -5.41 5.61 -1.26
CA TYR A 34 -5.30 6.98 -0.80
C TYR A 34 -5.14 7.94 -1.98
N PHE A 35 -6.14 8.79 -2.20
CA PHE A 35 -6.13 9.80 -3.25
C PHE A 35 -5.73 11.14 -2.66
N HIS A 36 -4.60 11.68 -3.13
CA HIS A 36 -4.16 13.02 -2.74
C HIS A 36 -4.84 14.09 -3.59
N GLY A 37 -5.53 15.02 -2.93
CA GLY A 37 -6.09 16.20 -3.57
C GLY A 37 -5.03 17.29 -3.76
N PRO A 38 -5.35 18.38 -4.50
CA PRO A 38 -4.46 19.54 -4.62
C PRO A 38 -4.25 20.26 -3.26
N VAL A 39 -5.12 19.98 -2.28
CA VAL A 39 -4.98 20.37 -0.87
C VAL A 39 -5.42 19.22 0.01
N ARG A 40 -4.91 19.14 1.26
CA ARG A 40 -5.20 18.03 2.19
C ARG A 40 -6.68 17.83 2.52
N GLN A 41 -7.50 18.87 2.41
CA GLN A 41 -8.94 18.82 2.64
C GLN A 41 -9.71 18.13 1.51
N LEU A 42 -9.05 17.93 0.36
CA LEU A 42 -9.60 17.18 -0.78
C LEU A 42 -8.97 15.80 -0.92
N ASP A 43 -8.19 15.36 0.07
CA ASP A 43 -7.74 13.97 0.14
C ASP A 43 -8.96 13.06 0.36
N THR A 44 -8.93 11.85 -0.19
CA THR A 44 -10.00 10.86 -0.04
C THR A 44 -9.38 9.49 0.10
N VAL A 45 -9.94 8.64 0.96
CA VAL A 45 -9.57 7.23 1.06
C VAL A 45 -10.72 6.38 0.52
N GLN A 46 -10.40 5.41 -0.30
CA GLN A 46 -11.29 4.31 -0.62
C GLN A 46 -10.88 3.07 0.17
N ILE A 47 -11.85 2.46 0.85
CA ILE A 47 -11.68 1.14 1.47
C ILE A 47 -12.64 0.15 0.84
N TYR A 48 -12.20 -1.10 0.74
CA TYR A 48 -13.06 -2.21 0.39
C TYR A 48 -13.74 -2.76 1.65
N THR A 49 -15.05 -2.98 1.56
CA THR A 49 -15.88 -3.60 2.58
C THR A 49 -16.66 -4.75 1.95
N ASP A 50 -17.21 -5.63 2.78
CA ASP A 50 -18.10 -6.72 2.33
C ASP A 50 -19.36 -6.21 1.61
N HIS A 51 -19.66 -4.91 1.74
CA HIS A 51 -20.81 -4.25 1.14
C HIS A 51 -20.44 -3.34 -0.04
N GLY A 52 -19.18 -3.34 -0.49
CA GLY A 52 -18.66 -2.51 -1.58
C GLY A 52 -17.55 -1.56 -1.14
N GLY A 53 -17.23 -0.57 -1.98
CA GLY A 53 -16.25 0.46 -1.65
C GLY A 53 -16.87 1.62 -0.86
N GLU A 54 -16.22 2.05 0.22
CA GLU A 54 -16.57 3.29 0.95
C GLU A 54 -15.55 4.38 0.65
N LEU A 55 -16.03 5.60 0.38
CA LEU A 55 -15.21 6.80 0.22
C LEU A 55 -15.22 7.62 1.50
N ILE A 56 -14.04 7.98 1.99
CA ILE A 56 -13.83 8.64 3.27
C ILE A 56 -13.04 9.92 3.05
N ASP A 57 -13.63 11.06 3.37
CA ASP A 57 -13.03 12.40 3.27
C ASP A 57 -12.95 13.13 4.62
N SER A 58 -13.54 12.55 5.68
CA SER A 58 -13.54 13.17 7.00
C SER A 58 -12.11 13.30 7.56
N PRO A 59 -11.67 14.49 8.02
CA PRO A 59 -10.28 14.72 8.42
C PRO A 59 -9.74 13.76 9.51
N PRO A 60 -10.49 13.44 10.58
CA PRO A 60 -10.00 12.50 11.59
C PRO A 60 -9.76 11.09 11.05
N GLN A 61 -10.59 10.64 10.11
CA GLN A 61 -10.42 9.33 9.50
C GLN A 61 -9.29 9.33 8.47
N LEU A 62 -9.13 10.39 7.68
CA LEU A 62 -8.00 10.54 6.77
C LEU A 62 -6.67 10.45 7.54
N GLU A 63 -6.59 11.07 8.72
CA GLU A 63 -5.38 11.01 9.55
C GLU A 63 -5.11 9.60 10.07
N ARG A 64 -6.16 8.86 10.46
CA ARG A 64 -6.04 7.45 10.85
C ARG A 64 -5.46 6.61 9.71
N TYR A 65 -5.93 6.79 8.48
CA TYR A 65 -5.45 6.01 7.34
C TYR A 65 -4.03 6.37 6.92
N ARG A 66 -3.63 7.65 7.01
CA ARG A 66 -2.22 8.04 6.83
C ARG A 66 -1.31 7.30 7.81
N LEU A 67 -1.68 7.28 9.10
CA LEU A 67 -0.92 6.56 10.12
C LEU A 67 -0.83 5.06 9.85
N VAL A 68 -1.89 4.45 9.32
CA VAL A 68 -1.85 3.04 8.90
C VAL A 68 -0.85 2.87 7.75
N LEU A 69 -0.96 3.65 6.68
CA LEU A 69 -0.08 3.54 5.51
C LEU A 69 1.39 3.84 5.85
N ASP A 70 1.66 4.78 6.75
CA ASP A 70 3.01 5.08 7.25
C ASP A 70 3.61 3.88 7.98
N ARG A 71 2.82 3.22 8.84
CA ARG A 71 3.25 1.99 9.54
C ARG A 71 3.47 0.84 8.56
N MET A 72 2.60 0.70 7.54
CA MET A 72 2.78 -0.31 6.50
C MET A 72 4.08 -0.10 5.74
N SER A 73 4.36 1.14 5.35
CA SER A 73 5.58 1.52 4.63
C SER A 73 6.83 1.31 5.48
N ALA A 74 6.77 1.61 6.79
CA ALA A 74 7.87 1.41 7.72
C ALA A 74 8.20 -0.08 7.97
N ALA A 75 7.21 -0.97 7.88
CA ALA A 75 7.40 -2.41 8.01
C ALA A 75 7.83 -3.10 6.70
N ALA A 76 7.74 -2.40 5.56
CA ALA A 76 8.05 -2.98 4.27
C ALA A 76 9.56 -3.04 3.98
N LEU A 77 9.94 -3.96 3.11
CA LEU A 77 11.22 -3.90 2.43
C LEU A 77 11.31 -2.62 1.59
N GLY A 78 12.50 -2.04 1.50
CA GLY A 78 12.74 -0.90 0.61
C GLY A 78 12.50 -1.27 -0.87
N PRO A 79 12.20 -0.30 -1.75
CA PRO A 79 11.68 -0.57 -3.10
C PRO A 79 12.53 -1.52 -3.95
N ALA A 80 13.86 -1.36 -3.94
CA ALA A 80 14.76 -2.25 -4.67
C ALA A 80 14.76 -3.69 -4.12
N LYS A 81 14.70 -3.85 -2.79
CA LYS A 81 14.62 -5.16 -2.15
C LYS A 81 13.27 -5.83 -2.42
N SER A 82 12.18 -5.06 -2.45
CA SER A 82 10.85 -5.55 -2.81
C SER A 82 10.80 -6.08 -4.25
N ARG A 83 11.33 -5.32 -5.23
CA ARG A 83 11.43 -5.79 -6.62
C ARG A 83 12.24 -7.06 -6.74
N HIS A 84 13.40 -7.10 -6.08
CA HIS A 84 14.25 -8.28 -6.07
C HIS A 84 13.56 -9.48 -5.45
N PHE A 85 12.88 -9.30 -4.32
CA PHE A 85 12.11 -10.35 -3.64
C PHE A 85 11.04 -10.96 -4.56
N VAL A 86 10.22 -10.11 -5.19
CA VAL A 86 9.18 -10.57 -6.13
C VAL A 86 9.79 -11.28 -7.34
N ALA A 87 10.89 -10.74 -7.89
CA ALA A 87 11.59 -11.35 -9.02
C ALA A 87 12.20 -12.73 -8.68
N HIS A 88 12.65 -12.94 -7.44
CA HIS A 88 13.14 -14.25 -6.98
C HIS A 88 11.99 -15.24 -6.85
N LEU A 89 10.89 -14.83 -6.21
CA LEU A 89 9.71 -15.68 -6.06
C LEU A 89 9.16 -16.17 -7.41
N ILE A 90 9.21 -15.33 -8.46
CA ILE A 90 8.79 -15.71 -9.82
C ILE A 90 9.68 -16.81 -10.41
N LYS A 91 10.98 -16.82 -10.10
CA LYS A 91 11.93 -17.82 -10.62
C LYS A 91 11.85 -19.15 -9.88
N ASP A 92 11.44 -19.11 -8.62
CA ASP A 92 11.33 -20.27 -7.74
C ASP A 92 9.98 -21.02 -7.90
N LEU A 93 9.05 -20.46 -8.67
CA LEU A 93 7.76 -21.05 -9.08
C LEU A 93 7.84 -21.64 -10.49
#